data_AF-A0A5J6PDV0-F1
#
_entry.id   AF-A0A5J6PDV0-F1
#
_cell.length_a   1.000
_cell.length_b   1.000
_cell.length_c   1.000
_cell.angle_alpha   90.00
_cell.angle_beta   90.00
_cell.angle_gamma   90.00
#
_symmetry.space_group_name_H-M   'P 1'
#
loop_
_entity.id
_entity.type
_entity.pdbx_description
1 polymer ?
#
loop_
_entity_poly.entity_id
_entity_poly.type
_entity_poly.pdbx_seq_one_letter_code
_entity_poly.pdbx_strand_id
1 'polypeptide(L)'
;MQESLIHIYLSAAILCLLLALGFLISPKLQTRPSRLLGINYGLYALQNFLAVLILSFGWELAILLRATIAMALGPAIYFYYASLVGEMRSAKIRILHFLPALFVLVLWLSKAPLLWTIDYFIIGSFTLYLVVVIRLLIGARVRLAPLGQLADSAYRWLFVLGVLIAINLVVEVSAYVEIRHGTNPSNSISVLIGSSIFLLFHIVTLLMVIIRAPLLEWMHALQDLRSSKVKNLGEDEAKAIFERWERVVMERQLYKQEGGITLDQAGRILVIPARQISQAINRIYGGSFSQYLNDCRVKAAQKLLIEAEQMPITTLMLEAGFSTKSNFNKEFQRVTGVSPSEYRKQQQEQ
;
A
#
# COMPACT_ATOMS: atom_id res chain seq x y z
N MET A 1 -40.91 6.49 -6.72
CA MET A 1 -39.79 5.74 -6.08
C MET A 1 -38.83 5.15 -7.10
N GLN A 2 -39.32 4.46 -8.13
CA GLN A 2 -38.49 3.91 -9.21
C GLN A 2 -37.52 4.92 -9.84
N GLU A 3 -37.99 6.11 -10.18
CA GLU A 3 -37.15 7.18 -10.77
C GLU A 3 -36.02 7.61 -9.81
N SER A 4 -36.34 7.77 -8.52
CA SER A 4 -35.35 8.05 -7.48
C SER A 4 -34.30 6.94 -7.37
N LEU A 5 -34.73 5.65 -7.41
CA LEU A 5 -33.82 4.51 -7.40
C LEU A 5 -32.88 4.52 -8.62
N ILE A 6 -33.39 4.86 -9.80
CA ILE A 6 -32.57 4.98 -11.02
C ILE A 6 -31.46 6.02 -10.81
N HIS A 7 -31.80 7.21 -10.29
CA HIS A 7 -30.81 8.25 -10.04
C HIS A 7 -29.78 7.86 -8.97
N ILE A 8 -30.22 7.19 -7.89
CA ILE A 8 -29.33 6.70 -6.83
C ILE A 8 -28.35 5.67 -7.39
N TYR A 9 -28.86 4.67 -8.12
CA TYR A 9 -28.04 3.61 -8.71
C TYR A 9 -27.09 4.15 -9.78
N LEU A 10 -27.54 5.07 -10.64
CA LEU A 10 -26.67 5.68 -11.64
C LEU A 10 -25.53 6.47 -10.99
N SER A 11 -25.84 7.26 -9.96
CA SER A 11 -24.84 8.01 -9.19
C SER A 11 -23.85 7.08 -8.51
N ALA A 12 -24.33 6.02 -7.86
CA ALA A 12 -23.49 5.03 -7.21
C ALA A 12 -22.59 4.29 -8.22
N ALA A 13 -23.11 3.94 -9.41
CA ALA A 13 -22.34 3.29 -10.46
C ALA A 13 -21.15 4.15 -10.92
N ILE A 14 -21.40 5.44 -11.17
CA ILE A 14 -20.36 6.40 -11.58
C ILE A 14 -19.31 6.56 -10.48
N LEU A 15 -19.73 6.77 -9.23
CA LEU A 15 -18.81 6.94 -8.09
C LEU A 15 -17.95 5.69 -7.86
N CYS A 16 -18.57 4.51 -7.89
CA CYS A 16 -17.85 3.24 -7.76
C CYS A 16 -16.85 3.06 -8.92
N LEU A 17 -17.21 3.43 -10.14
CA LEU A 17 -16.31 3.34 -11.29
C LEU A 17 -15.10 4.26 -11.12
N LEU A 18 -15.31 5.50 -10.67
CA LEU A 18 -14.22 6.44 -10.39
C LEU A 18 -13.29 5.91 -9.30
N LEU A 19 -13.84 5.38 -8.20
CA LEU A 19 -13.05 4.74 -7.15
C LEU A 19 -12.27 3.52 -7.67
N ALA A 20 -12.92 2.67 -8.47
CA ALA A 20 -12.28 1.49 -9.08
C ALA A 20 -11.08 1.89 -9.95
N LEU A 21 -11.28 2.86 -10.86
CA LEU A 21 -10.21 3.38 -11.72
C LEU A 21 -9.09 4.01 -10.88
N GLY A 22 -9.43 4.79 -9.85
CA GLY A 22 -8.47 5.39 -8.94
C GLY A 22 -7.57 4.36 -8.25
N PHE A 23 -8.15 3.29 -7.71
CA PHE A 23 -7.39 2.22 -7.05
C PHE A 23 -6.63 1.29 -8.01
N LEU A 24 -7.12 1.10 -9.24
CA LEU A 24 -6.50 0.17 -10.21
C LEU A 24 -5.39 0.82 -11.04
N ILE A 25 -5.52 2.10 -11.38
CA ILE A 25 -4.61 2.80 -12.31
C ILE A 25 -3.54 3.57 -11.54
N SER A 26 -3.81 4.04 -10.32
CA SER A 26 -2.89 4.90 -9.59
C SER A 26 -1.53 4.23 -9.34
N PRO A 27 -0.41 4.84 -9.77
CA PRO A 27 0.93 4.28 -9.55
C PRO A 27 1.30 4.26 -8.05
N LYS A 28 0.62 5.06 -7.23
CA LYS A 28 0.83 5.14 -5.78
C LYS A 28 0.03 4.09 -4.99
N LEU A 29 -0.79 3.26 -5.66
CA LEU A 29 -1.69 2.28 -5.06
C LEU A 29 -1.56 0.90 -5.72
N GLN A 30 -0.35 0.51 -6.08
CA GLN A 30 -0.09 -0.77 -6.78
C GLN A 30 -0.05 -2.01 -5.86
N THR A 31 -0.29 -1.85 -4.56
CA THR A 31 -0.32 -2.98 -3.64
C THR A 31 -1.48 -3.93 -3.97
N ARG A 32 -1.31 -5.22 -3.63
CA ARG A 32 -2.38 -6.22 -3.80
C ARG A 32 -3.69 -5.82 -3.10
N PRO A 33 -3.68 -5.36 -1.83
CA PRO A 33 -4.91 -4.88 -1.18
C PRO A 33 -5.58 -3.73 -1.92
N SER A 34 -4.82 -2.73 -2.37
CA SER A 34 -5.38 -1.59 -3.11
C SER A 34 -6.04 -2.03 -4.42
N ARG A 35 -5.38 -2.91 -5.18
CA ARG A 35 -5.96 -3.46 -6.41
C ARG A 35 -7.22 -4.29 -6.16
N LEU A 36 -7.22 -5.11 -5.10
CA LEU A 36 -8.40 -5.90 -4.72
C LEU A 36 -9.56 -5.00 -4.28
N LEU A 37 -9.30 -3.90 -3.58
CA LEU A 37 -10.32 -2.91 -3.27
C LEU A 37 -10.87 -2.24 -4.54
N GLY A 38 -10.01 -1.92 -5.49
CA GLY A 38 -10.42 -1.42 -6.81
C GLY A 38 -11.30 -2.41 -7.58
N ILE A 39 -10.99 -3.70 -7.55
CA ILE A 39 -11.85 -4.75 -8.13
C ILE A 39 -13.21 -4.80 -7.43
N ASN A 40 -13.25 -4.70 -6.09
CA ASN A 40 -14.51 -4.65 -5.35
C ASN A 40 -15.38 -3.46 -5.80
N TYR A 41 -14.82 -2.25 -5.88
CA TYR A 41 -15.55 -1.10 -6.40
C TYR A 41 -15.97 -1.27 -7.87
N GLY A 42 -15.18 -1.96 -8.69
CA GLY A 42 -15.57 -2.31 -10.06
C GLY A 42 -16.80 -3.22 -10.12
N LEU A 43 -16.86 -4.23 -9.23
CA LEU A 43 -18.05 -5.09 -9.11
C LEU A 43 -19.27 -4.32 -8.62
N TYR A 44 -19.11 -3.42 -7.64
CA TYR A 44 -20.18 -2.52 -7.20
C TYR A 44 -20.63 -1.57 -8.32
N ALA A 45 -19.72 -1.03 -9.12
CA ALA A 45 -20.07 -0.18 -10.26
C ALA A 45 -20.95 -0.94 -11.26
N LEU A 46 -20.55 -2.17 -11.60
CA LEU A 46 -21.30 -3.03 -12.50
C LEU A 46 -22.66 -3.43 -11.92
N GLN A 47 -22.73 -3.79 -10.63
CA GLN A 47 -23.98 -4.04 -9.93
C GLN A 47 -24.95 -2.87 -10.07
N ASN A 48 -24.52 -1.68 -9.67
CA ASN A 48 -25.36 -0.48 -9.72
C ASN A 48 -25.80 -0.13 -11.15
N PHE A 49 -24.91 -0.28 -12.14
CA PHE A 49 -25.26 -0.07 -13.55
C PHE A 49 -26.32 -1.07 -14.05
N LEU A 50 -26.18 -2.36 -13.70
CA LEU A 50 -27.19 -3.37 -14.04
C LEU A 50 -28.55 -3.07 -13.37
N ALA A 51 -28.58 -2.49 -12.17
CA ALA A 51 -29.83 -2.03 -11.54
C ALA A 51 -30.55 -1.01 -12.42
N VAL A 52 -29.81 -0.04 -12.97
CA VAL A 52 -30.37 0.98 -13.87
C VAL A 52 -30.98 0.31 -15.09
N LEU A 53 -30.29 -0.66 -15.71
CA LEU A 53 -30.83 -1.35 -16.89
C LEU A 53 -32.11 -2.15 -16.58
N ILE A 54 -32.19 -2.75 -15.39
CA ILE A 54 -33.39 -3.46 -14.93
C ILE A 54 -34.55 -2.46 -14.71
N LEU A 55 -34.30 -1.37 -13.98
CA LEU A 55 -35.35 -0.41 -13.61
C LEU A 55 -35.82 0.45 -14.80
N SER A 56 -34.94 0.74 -15.76
CA SER A 56 -35.28 1.57 -16.93
C SER A 56 -35.86 0.76 -18.09
N PHE A 57 -35.36 -0.45 -18.32
CA PHE A 57 -35.66 -1.21 -19.54
C PHE A 57 -36.20 -2.62 -19.29
N GLY A 58 -36.25 -3.09 -18.04
CA GLY A 58 -36.68 -4.46 -17.72
C GLY A 58 -35.77 -5.53 -18.33
N TRP A 59 -34.49 -5.23 -18.58
CA TRP A 59 -33.61 -6.12 -19.34
C TRP A 59 -33.31 -7.43 -18.58
N GLU A 60 -33.89 -8.54 -19.03
CA GLU A 60 -33.78 -9.85 -18.36
C GLU A 60 -32.34 -10.31 -18.16
N LEU A 61 -31.47 -10.08 -19.15
CA LEU A 61 -30.05 -10.43 -19.04
C LEU A 61 -29.35 -9.66 -17.91
N ALA A 62 -29.77 -8.42 -17.63
CA ALA A 62 -29.22 -7.68 -16.50
C ALA A 62 -29.63 -8.29 -15.16
N ILE A 63 -30.83 -8.86 -15.04
CA ILE A 63 -31.27 -9.59 -13.83
C ILE A 63 -30.36 -10.80 -13.59
N LEU A 64 -30.12 -11.61 -14.63
CA LEU A 64 -29.19 -12.74 -14.58
C LEU A 64 -27.80 -12.32 -14.10
N LEU A 65 -27.22 -11.34 -14.78
CA LEU A 65 -25.86 -10.89 -14.52
C LEU A 65 -25.74 -10.31 -13.11
N ARG A 66 -26.75 -9.55 -12.67
CA ARG A 66 -26.79 -8.95 -11.34
C ARG A 66 -26.78 -10.01 -10.24
N ALA A 67 -27.59 -11.05 -10.34
CA ALA A 67 -27.60 -12.16 -9.38
C ALA A 67 -26.25 -12.90 -9.35
N THR A 68 -25.68 -13.17 -10.53
CA THR A 68 -24.38 -13.86 -10.66
C THR A 68 -23.23 -13.05 -10.04
N ILE A 69 -23.20 -11.74 -10.30
CA ILE A 69 -22.16 -10.84 -9.76
C ILE A 69 -22.33 -10.66 -8.25
N ALA A 70 -23.56 -10.73 -7.71
CA ALA A 70 -23.79 -10.58 -6.27
C ALA A 70 -23.06 -11.69 -5.49
N MET A 71 -23.06 -12.91 -6.04
CA MET A 71 -22.32 -14.05 -5.49
C MET A 71 -20.79 -13.84 -5.48
N ALA A 72 -20.25 -12.95 -6.32
CA ALA A 72 -18.82 -12.63 -6.37
C ALA A 72 -18.39 -11.54 -5.37
N LEU A 73 -19.32 -10.76 -4.81
CA LEU A 73 -19.01 -9.67 -3.86
C LEU A 73 -18.43 -10.19 -2.54
N GLY A 74 -19.03 -11.22 -1.95
CA GLY A 74 -18.54 -11.88 -0.73
C GLY A 74 -17.09 -12.41 -0.87
N PRO A 75 -16.78 -13.21 -1.90
CA PRO A 75 -15.40 -13.63 -2.20
C PRO A 75 -14.45 -12.44 -2.41
N ALA A 76 -14.86 -11.42 -3.15
CA ALA A 76 -14.02 -10.27 -3.45
C ALA A 76 -13.65 -9.49 -2.19
N ILE A 77 -14.59 -9.29 -1.26
CA ILE A 77 -14.32 -8.61 0.00
C ILE A 77 -13.46 -9.48 0.92
N TYR A 78 -13.71 -10.80 0.97
CA TYR A 78 -12.84 -11.73 1.70
C TYR A 78 -11.39 -11.66 1.21
N PHE A 79 -11.15 -11.69 -0.10
CA PHE A 79 -9.79 -11.60 -0.64
C PHE A 79 -9.12 -10.27 -0.28
N TYR A 80 -9.89 -9.18 -0.28
CA TYR A 80 -9.38 -7.90 0.20
C TYR A 80 -8.91 -7.99 1.67
N TYR A 81 -9.74 -8.50 2.58
CA TYR A 81 -9.34 -8.67 4.00
C TYR A 81 -8.15 -9.60 4.14
N ALA A 82 -8.22 -10.80 3.54
CA ALA A 82 -7.17 -11.81 3.61
C ALA A 82 -5.82 -11.30 3.08
N SER A 83 -5.85 -10.39 2.09
CA SER A 83 -4.65 -9.75 1.55
C SER A 83 -3.94 -8.82 2.54
N LEU A 84 -4.69 -8.22 3.47
CA LEU A 84 -4.17 -7.31 4.48
C LEU A 84 -3.67 -8.04 5.72
N VAL A 85 -4.41 -9.06 6.15
CA VAL A 85 -4.05 -9.83 7.35
C VAL A 85 -3.12 -11.02 7.08
N GLY A 86 -2.68 -11.18 5.83
CA GLY A 86 -1.70 -12.21 5.45
C GLY A 86 -2.25 -13.64 5.43
N GLU A 87 -3.56 -13.83 5.31
CA GLU A 87 -4.22 -15.15 5.28
C GLU A 87 -4.64 -15.61 3.87
N MET A 88 -4.02 -15.04 2.84
CA MET A 88 -4.37 -15.36 1.46
C MET A 88 -4.10 -16.85 1.15
N ARG A 89 -5.16 -17.61 0.88
CA ARG A 89 -5.09 -19.02 0.48
C ARG A 89 -4.51 -19.20 -0.93
N SER A 90 -4.18 -20.44 -1.29
CA SER A 90 -3.63 -20.80 -2.61
C SER A 90 -4.60 -20.47 -3.76
N ALA A 91 -4.07 -20.27 -4.97
CA ALA A 91 -4.87 -19.87 -6.14
C ALA A 91 -5.99 -20.86 -6.46
N LYS A 92 -5.74 -22.17 -6.32
CA LYS A 92 -6.73 -23.23 -6.56
C LYS A 92 -7.95 -23.08 -5.64
N ILE A 93 -7.72 -22.85 -4.34
CA ILE A 93 -8.79 -22.65 -3.35
C ILE A 93 -9.56 -21.35 -3.64
N ARG A 94 -8.87 -20.29 -4.11
CA ARG A 94 -9.53 -19.03 -4.46
C ARG A 94 -10.57 -19.17 -5.57
N ILE A 95 -10.32 -20.01 -6.57
CA ILE A 95 -11.26 -20.24 -7.67
C ILE A 95 -12.55 -20.90 -7.18
N LEU A 96 -12.46 -21.78 -6.17
CA LEU A 96 -13.63 -22.48 -5.63
C LEU A 96 -14.68 -21.54 -5.02
N HIS A 97 -14.27 -20.38 -4.53
CA HIS A 97 -15.21 -19.37 -4.00
C HIS A 97 -16.16 -18.78 -5.06
N PHE A 98 -15.87 -18.96 -6.35
CA PHE A 98 -16.74 -18.52 -7.45
C PHE A 98 -17.66 -19.63 -7.98
N LEU A 99 -17.56 -20.86 -7.47
CA LEU A 99 -18.48 -21.95 -7.84
C LEU A 99 -19.95 -21.61 -7.56
N PRO A 100 -20.31 -20.96 -6.43
CA PRO A 100 -21.69 -20.54 -6.21
C PRO A 100 -22.21 -19.55 -7.27
N ALA A 101 -21.36 -18.65 -7.77
CA ALA A 101 -21.73 -17.73 -8.85
C ALA A 101 -21.97 -18.49 -10.17
N LEU A 102 -21.09 -19.45 -10.50
CA LEU A 102 -21.27 -20.32 -11.67
C LEU A 102 -22.56 -21.14 -11.56
N PHE A 103 -22.86 -21.67 -10.38
CA PHE A 103 -24.08 -22.43 -10.13
C PHE A 103 -25.35 -21.58 -10.35
N VAL A 104 -25.39 -20.34 -9.81
CA VAL A 104 -26.51 -19.40 -10.04
C VAL A 104 -26.66 -19.08 -11.54
N LEU A 105 -25.55 -18.86 -12.24
CA LEU A 105 -25.55 -18.63 -13.69
C LEU A 105 -26.16 -19.81 -14.46
N VAL A 106 -25.76 -21.04 -14.12
CA VAL A 106 -26.28 -22.27 -14.76
C VAL A 106 -27.76 -22.49 -14.44
N LEU A 107 -28.19 -22.28 -13.20
CA LEU A 107 -29.61 -22.39 -12.82
C LEU A 107 -30.50 -21.46 -13.65
N TRP A 108 -30.04 -20.24 -13.85
CA TRP A 108 -30.80 -19.24 -14.62
C TRP A 108 -30.78 -19.52 -16.12
N LEU A 109 -29.62 -19.85 -16.71
CA LEU A 109 -29.54 -20.22 -18.13
C LEU A 109 -30.36 -21.46 -18.49
N SER A 110 -30.47 -22.41 -17.56
CA SER A 110 -31.28 -23.62 -17.73
C SER A 110 -32.79 -23.40 -17.51
N LYS A 111 -33.21 -22.19 -17.11
CA LYS A 111 -34.59 -21.88 -16.71
C LYS A 111 -35.14 -22.90 -15.71
N ALA A 112 -34.29 -23.34 -14.78
CA ALA A 112 -34.64 -24.39 -13.83
C ALA A 112 -35.86 -23.99 -12.98
N PRO A 113 -36.71 -24.94 -12.55
CA PRO A 113 -37.84 -24.64 -11.65
C PRO A 113 -37.41 -24.17 -10.24
N LEU A 114 -36.11 -24.04 -10.00
CA LEU A 114 -35.48 -23.69 -8.73
C LEU A 114 -35.03 -22.21 -8.66
N LEU A 115 -35.40 -21.34 -9.60
CA LEU A 115 -34.96 -19.92 -9.58
C LEU A 115 -35.35 -19.17 -8.31
N TRP A 116 -36.46 -19.55 -7.67
CA TRP A 116 -36.89 -19.02 -6.37
C TRP A 116 -35.88 -19.30 -5.24
N THR A 117 -34.90 -20.17 -5.44
CA THR A 117 -33.85 -20.46 -4.46
C THR A 117 -32.67 -19.49 -4.50
N ILE A 118 -32.55 -18.68 -5.56
CA ILE A 118 -31.39 -17.79 -5.78
C ILE A 118 -31.21 -16.80 -4.62
N ASP A 119 -32.29 -16.23 -4.10
CA ASP A 119 -32.24 -15.27 -2.99
C ASP A 119 -31.64 -15.90 -1.72
N TYR A 120 -31.95 -17.18 -1.44
CA TYR A 120 -31.35 -17.89 -0.31
C TYR A 120 -29.85 -18.13 -0.52
N PHE A 121 -29.40 -18.40 -1.74
CA PHE A 121 -27.97 -18.52 -2.04
C PHE A 121 -27.25 -17.20 -1.87
N ILE A 122 -27.85 -16.08 -2.28
CA ILE A 122 -27.29 -14.74 -2.12
C ILE A 122 -27.20 -14.38 -0.62
N ILE A 123 -28.29 -14.51 0.13
CA ILE A 123 -28.33 -14.26 1.58
C ILE A 123 -27.33 -15.17 2.32
N GLY A 124 -27.31 -16.46 1.97
CA GLY A 124 -26.38 -17.44 2.55
C GLY A 124 -24.92 -17.10 2.26
N SER A 125 -24.60 -16.63 1.05
CA SER A 125 -23.26 -16.16 0.67
C SER A 125 -22.85 -14.95 1.51
N PHE A 126 -23.69 -13.91 1.58
CA PHE A 126 -23.39 -12.73 2.41
C PHE A 126 -23.23 -13.08 3.90
N THR A 127 -24.05 -14.00 4.42
CA THR A 127 -23.94 -14.50 5.78
C THR A 127 -22.60 -15.21 6.01
N LEU A 128 -22.23 -16.14 5.12
CA LEU A 128 -20.95 -16.85 5.19
C LEU A 128 -19.77 -15.88 5.20
N TYR A 129 -19.77 -14.93 4.26
CA TYR A 129 -18.66 -13.99 4.14
C TYR A 129 -18.61 -12.95 5.24
N LEU A 130 -19.75 -12.60 5.85
CA LEU A 130 -19.79 -11.80 7.07
C LEU A 130 -19.11 -12.55 8.23
N VAL A 131 -19.43 -13.83 8.44
CA VAL A 131 -18.78 -14.66 9.47
C VAL A 131 -17.28 -14.79 9.23
N VAL A 132 -16.87 -15.02 7.97
CA VAL A 132 -15.44 -15.10 7.60
C VAL A 132 -14.74 -13.77 7.87
N VAL A 133 -15.34 -12.63 7.50
CA VAL A 133 -14.75 -11.31 7.75
C VAL A 133 -14.67 -11.01 9.24
N ILE A 134 -15.69 -11.34 10.04
CA ILE A 134 -15.65 -11.20 11.51
C ILE A 134 -14.49 -12.04 12.08
N ARG A 135 -14.33 -13.28 11.63
CA ARG A 135 -13.18 -14.12 12.03
C ARG A 135 -11.85 -13.47 11.68
N LEU A 136 -11.70 -12.86 10.50
CA LEU A 136 -10.47 -12.18 10.10
C LEU A 136 -10.22 -10.90 10.91
N LEU A 137 -11.28 -10.21 11.33
CA LEU A 137 -11.19 -9.05 12.23
C LEU A 137 -10.71 -9.47 13.62
N ILE A 138 -11.09 -10.66 14.11
CA ILE A 138 -10.56 -11.26 15.33
C ILE A 138 -9.06 -11.56 15.13
N GLY A 139 -8.20 -10.67 15.63
CA GLY A 139 -6.75 -10.74 15.46
C GLY A 139 -6.19 -9.86 14.34
N ALA A 140 -7.03 -9.10 13.61
CA ALA A 140 -6.55 -8.14 12.61
C ALA A 140 -5.62 -7.08 13.23
N ARG A 141 -5.90 -6.60 14.45
CA ARG A 141 -5.05 -5.61 15.15
C ARG A 141 -3.61 -6.07 15.28
N VAL A 142 -3.40 -7.32 15.70
CA VAL A 142 -2.05 -7.91 15.85
C VAL A 142 -1.36 -8.03 14.49
N ARG A 143 -2.10 -8.46 13.46
CA ARG A 143 -1.54 -8.66 12.12
C ARG A 143 -1.24 -7.36 11.39
N LEU A 144 -1.95 -6.29 11.72
CA LEU A 144 -1.74 -4.94 11.19
C LEU A 144 -0.69 -4.15 11.99
N ALA A 145 -0.22 -4.65 13.14
CA ALA A 145 0.81 -3.99 13.96
C ALA A 145 2.08 -3.55 13.18
N PRO A 146 2.55 -4.26 12.14
CA PRO A 146 3.67 -3.79 11.31
C PRO A 146 3.45 -2.45 10.59
N LEU A 147 2.21 -1.95 10.51
CA LEU A 147 1.89 -0.62 9.98
C LEU A 147 2.18 0.52 10.97
N GLY A 148 2.62 0.20 12.20
CA GLY A 148 2.93 1.19 13.22
C GLY A 148 1.72 2.06 13.56
N GLN A 149 1.90 3.38 13.52
CA GLN A 149 0.85 4.37 13.85
C GLN A 149 -0.39 4.29 12.95
N LEU A 150 -0.27 3.66 11.76
CA LEU A 150 -1.35 3.55 10.78
C LEU A 150 -2.20 2.28 10.95
N ALA A 151 -1.81 1.37 11.85
CA ALA A 151 -2.50 0.11 12.10
C ALA A 151 -3.96 0.32 12.54
N ASP A 152 -4.21 1.30 13.41
CA ASP A 152 -5.56 1.58 13.91
C ASP A 152 -6.48 2.17 12.83
N SER A 153 -5.95 2.98 11.91
CA SER A 153 -6.71 3.46 10.75
C SER A 153 -7.08 2.32 9.81
N ALA A 154 -6.14 1.43 9.52
CA ALA A 154 -6.40 0.23 8.71
C ALA A 154 -7.45 -0.68 9.36
N TYR A 155 -7.35 -0.92 10.68
CA TYR A 155 -8.33 -1.70 11.42
C TYR A 155 -9.72 -1.06 11.39
N ARG A 156 -9.82 0.26 11.65
CA ARG A 156 -11.11 0.98 11.62
C ARG A 156 -11.76 0.93 10.24
N TRP A 157 -10.97 1.06 9.17
CA TRP A 157 -11.47 0.90 7.81
C TRP A 157 -12.07 -0.50 7.57
N LEU A 158 -11.35 -1.55 7.98
CA LEU A 158 -11.87 -2.93 7.91
C LEU A 158 -13.10 -3.13 8.82
N PHE A 159 -13.18 -2.46 9.96
CA PHE A 159 -14.36 -2.53 10.81
C PHE A 159 -15.58 -1.90 10.12
N VAL A 160 -15.42 -0.70 9.53
CA VAL A 160 -16.49 0.00 8.79
C VAL A 160 -17.01 -0.85 7.62
N LEU A 161 -16.11 -1.45 6.84
CA LEU A 161 -16.51 -2.36 5.76
C LEU A 161 -17.27 -3.59 6.28
N GLY A 162 -16.90 -4.12 7.44
CA GLY A 162 -17.60 -5.24 8.08
C GLY A 162 -19.02 -4.86 8.51
N VAL A 163 -19.19 -3.67 9.08
CA VAL A 163 -20.51 -3.10 9.42
C VAL A 163 -21.36 -2.92 8.17
N LEU A 164 -20.79 -2.46 7.06
CA LEU A 164 -21.54 -2.32 5.79
C LEU A 164 -22.01 -3.66 5.23
N ILE A 165 -21.22 -4.73 5.36
CA ILE A 165 -21.67 -6.07 4.96
C ILE A 165 -22.87 -6.51 5.83
N ALA A 166 -22.83 -6.23 7.13
CA ALA A 166 -23.94 -6.54 8.02
C ALA A 166 -25.21 -5.73 7.68
N ILE A 167 -25.07 -4.43 7.38
CA ILE A 167 -26.17 -3.59 6.89
C ILE A 167 -26.71 -4.15 5.56
N ASN A 168 -25.84 -4.54 4.63
CA ASN A 168 -26.26 -5.16 3.38
C ASN A 168 -27.11 -6.40 3.63
N LEU A 169 -26.67 -7.30 4.52
CA LEU A 169 -27.40 -8.51 4.84
C LEU A 169 -28.80 -8.20 5.40
N VAL A 170 -28.92 -7.20 6.27
CA VAL A 170 -30.23 -6.74 6.80
C VAL A 170 -31.12 -6.19 5.69
N VAL A 171 -30.56 -5.43 4.75
CA VAL A 171 -31.29 -4.91 3.58
C VAL A 171 -31.76 -6.04 2.68
N GLU A 172 -30.91 -7.02 2.37
CA GLU A 172 -31.25 -8.18 1.54
C GLU A 172 -32.39 -9.00 2.16
N VAL A 173 -32.32 -9.29 3.47
CA VAL A 173 -33.38 -10.01 4.17
C VAL A 173 -34.68 -9.22 4.20
N SER A 174 -34.62 -7.91 4.49
CA SER A 174 -35.82 -7.06 4.56
C SER A 174 -36.46 -6.89 3.17
N ALA A 175 -35.65 -6.68 2.12
CA ALA A 175 -36.14 -6.59 0.74
C ALA A 175 -36.78 -7.91 0.28
N TYR A 176 -36.16 -9.05 0.61
CA TYR A 176 -36.76 -10.37 0.35
C TYR A 176 -38.13 -10.51 1.01
N VAL A 177 -38.26 -10.12 2.28
CA VAL A 177 -39.55 -10.16 2.99
C VAL A 177 -40.59 -9.26 2.32
N GLU A 178 -40.25 -8.02 2.00
CA GLU A 178 -41.15 -7.08 1.31
C GLU A 178 -41.65 -7.65 -0.03
N ILE A 179 -40.74 -8.19 -0.84
CA ILE A 179 -41.05 -8.75 -2.16
C ILE A 179 -41.94 -9.98 -2.03
N ARG A 180 -41.67 -10.85 -1.04
CA ARG A 180 -42.47 -12.06 -0.83
C ARG A 180 -43.91 -11.77 -0.40
N HIS A 181 -44.14 -10.63 0.26
CA HIS A 181 -45.47 -10.12 0.60
C HIS A 181 -46.15 -9.35 -0.53
N GLY A 182 -45.58 -9.33 -1.74
CA GLY A 182 -46.18 -8.73 -2.93
C GLY A 182 -45.71 -7.31 -3.24
N THR A 183 -44.72 -6.78 -2.51
CA THR A 183 -44.14 -5.48 -2.86
C THR A 183 -43.34 -5.60 -4.15
N ASN A 184 -43.62 -4.74 -5.12
CA ASN A 184 -42.82 -4.68 -6.34
C ASN A 184 -41.39 -4.18 -6.00
N PRO A 185 -40.30 -4.78 -6.52
CA PRO A 185 -38.93 -4.35 -6.22
C PRO A 185 -38.66 -2.85 -6.44
N SER A 186 -39.28 -2.23 -7.46
CA SER A 186 -39.15 -0.79 -7.71
C SER A 186 -39.83 0.09 -6.65
N ASN A 187 -40.69 -0.53 -5.83
CA ASN A 187 -41.42 0.06 -4.73
C ASN A 187 -40.99 -0.50 -3.34
N SER A 188 -39.83 -1.15 -3.25
CA SER A 188 -39.27 -1.60 -1.97
C SER A 188 -38.64 -0.45 -1.17
N ILE A 189 -39.05 -0.29 0.09
CA ILE A 189 -38.49 0.71 1.01
C ILE A 189 -37.09 0.26 1.46
N SER A 190 -36.91 -1.03 1.74
CA SER A 190 -35.60 -1.60 2.08
C SER A 190 -34.56 -1.34 1.01
N VAL A 191 -34.91 -1.51 -0.27
CA VAL A 191 -34.01 -1.24 -1.41
C VAL A 191 -33.68 0.26 -1.50
N LEU A 192 -34.64 1.14 -1.29
CA LEU A 192 -34.41 2.59 -1.30
C LEU A 192 -33.47 3.03 -0.17
N ILE A 193 -33.72 2.58 1.06
CA ILE A 193 -32.89 2.90 2.23
C ILE A 193 -31.47 2.35 2.03
N GLY A 194 -31.36 1.07 1.65
CA GLY A 194 -30.07 0.42 1.44
C GLY A 194 -29.23 1.12 0.36
N SER A 195 -29.81 1.34 -0.82
CA SER A 195 -29.12 2.04 -1.91
C SER A 195 -28.70 3.47 -1.54
N SER A 196 -29.50 4.18 -0.74
CA SER A 196 -29.15 5.51 -0.23
C SER A 196 -27.98 5.48 0.76
N ILE A 197 -27.97 4.53 1.70
CA ILE A 197 -26.86 4.34 2.66
C ILE A 197 -25.56 4.03 1.90
N PHE A 198 -25.62 3.12 0.92
CA PHE A 198 -24.47 2.79 0.11
C PHE A 198 -24.01 3.99 -0.72
N LEU A 199 -24.91 4.74 -1.36
CA LEU A 199 -24.53 5.94 -2.10
C LEU A 199 -23.78 6.94 -1.20
N LEU A 200 -24.32 7.21 0.00
CA LEU A 200 -23.66 8.08 0.98
C LEU A 200 -22.27 7.56 1.35
N PHE A 201 -22.12 6.26 1.61
CA PHE A 201 -20.82 5.66 1.89
C PHE A 201 -19.82 5.86 0.74
N HIS A 202 -20.25 5.70 -0.52
CA HIS A 202 -19.38 5.91 -1.68
C HIS A 202 -18.98 7.38 -1.83
N ILE A 203 -19.89 8.33 -1.60
CA ILE A 203 -19.60 9.77 -1.60
C ILE A 203 -18.55 10.09 -0.53
N VAL A 204 -18.76 9.61 0.70
CA VAL A 204 -17.82 9.82 1.81
C VAL A 204 -16.46 9.20 1.51
N THR A 205 -16.42 8.00 0.95
CA THR A 205 -15.17 7.34 0.57
C THR A 205 -14.42 8.14 -0.51
N LEU A 206 -15.12 8.59 -1.55
CA LEU A 206 -14.51 9.41 -2.60
C LEU A 206 -13.94 10.71 -2.02
N LEU A 207 -14.68 11.38 -1.15
CA LEU A 207 -14.21 12.58 -0.45
C LEU A 207 -12.95 12.27 0.37
N MET A 208 -12.94 11.17 1.14
CA MET A 208 -11.77 10.72 1.91
C MET A 208 -10.55 10.47 1.03
N VAL A 209 -10.73 9.91 -0.17
CA VAL A 209 -9.65 9.72 -1.15
C VAL A 209 -9.12 11.06 -1.67
N ILE A 210 -10.01 11.99 -2.03
CA ILE A 210 -9.64 13.30 -2.57
C ILE A 210 -8.87 14.13 -1.53
N ILE A 211 -9.36 14.20 -0.29
CA ILE A 211 -8.74 15.00 0.78
C ILE A 211 -7.55 14.29 1.45
N ARG A 212 -7.21 13.06 1.02
CA ARG A 212 -6.21 12.19 1.65
C ARG A 212 -6.45 12.03 3.15
N ALA A 213 -7.68 11.65 3.50
CA ALA A 213 -8.07 11.49 4.90
C ALA A 213 -7.18 10.46 5.63
N PRO A 214 -6.87 10.67 6.92
CA PRO A 214 -6.03 9.76 7.71
C PRO A 214 -6.52 8.31 7.75
N LEU A 215 -7.81 8.08 7.53
CA LEU A 215 -8.41 6.74 7.50
C LEU A 215 -7.94 5.89 6.31
N LEU A 216 -7.49 6.50 5.21
CA LEU A 216 -7.04 5.82 3.98
C LEU A 216 -5.54 5.99 3.70
N GLU A 217 -4.85 6.87 4.45
CA GLU A 217 -3.43 7.17 4.28
C GLU A 217 -2.53 5.92 4.40
N TRP A 218 -2.94 4.96 5.24
CA TRP A 218 -2.25 3.68 5.43
C TRP A 218 -2.08 2.89 4.13
N MET A 219 -2.94 3.08 3.12
CA MET A 219 -2.84 2.38 1.84
C MET A 219 -1.61 2.83 1.03
N HIS A 220 -1.25 4.11 1.13
CA HIS A 220 -0.02 4.64 0.54
C HIS A 220 1.21 4.21 1.34
N ALA A 221 1.14 4.28 2.67
CA ALA A 221 2.22 3.80 3.52
C ALA A 221 2.52 2.30 3.32
N LEU A 222 1.50 1.48 3.04
CA LEU A 222 1.67 0.06 2.70
C LEU A 222 2.51 -0.13 1.42
N GLN A 223 2.34 0.73 0.42
CA GLN A 223 3.14 0.73 -0.80
C GLN A 223 4.60 1.08 -0.48
N ASP A 224 4.83 2.05 0.40
CA ASP A 224 6.18 2.47 0.82
C ASP A 224 6.88 1.43 1.70
N LEU A 225 6.13 0.75 2.57
CA LEU A 225 6.63 -0.39 3.37
C LEU A 225 6.94 -1.62 2.50
N ARG A 226 6.17 -1.85 1.42
CA ARG A 226 6.50 -2.93 0.48
C ARG A 226 7.68 -2.58 -0.41
N SER A 227 7.72 -1.36 -0.95
CA SER A 227 8.87 -0.92 -1.77
C SER A 227 10.16 -0.92 -0.94
N SER A 228 10.08 -0.65 0.36
CA SER A 228 11.22 -0.78 1.28
C SER A 228 11.65 -2.23 1.54
N LYS A 229 10.70 -3.15 1.77
CA LYS A 229 11.00 -4.59 1.94
C LYS A 229 11.45 -5.30 0.66
N VAL A 230 11.02 -4.83 -0.52
CA VAL A 230 11.34 -5.46 -1.82
C VAL A 230 12.75 -5.14 -2.31
N LYS A 231 13.47 -4.21 -1.69
CA LYS A 231 14.92 -4.02 -1.90
C LYS A 231 15.71 -4.24 -0.61
N ASN A 232 15.73 -5.48 -0.11
CA ASN A 232 16.92 -5.93 0.60
C ASN A 232 17.92 -6.34 -0.49
N LEU A 233 18.89 -5.44 -0.76
CA LEU A 233 20.05 -5.75 -1.58
C LEU A 233 20.65 -7.08 -1.12
N GLY A 234 20.80 -8.03 -2.05
CA GLY A 234 21.56 -9.25 -1.81
C GLY A 234 22.98 -8.90 -1.38
N GLU A 235 23.65 -9.78 -0.65
CA GLU A 235 24.99 -9.49 -0.12
C GLU A 235 26.00 -9.22 -1.23
N ASP A 236 25.96 -10.02 -2.29
CA ASP A 236 26.80 -9.86 -3.48
C ASP A 236 26.53 -8.55 -4.22
N GLU A 237 25.24 -8.17 -4.35
CA GLU A 237 24.85 -6.92 -5.00
C GLU A 237 25.25 -5.70 -4.15
N ALA A 238 25.08 -5.77 -2.82
CA ALA A 238 25.55 -4.74 -1.90
C ALA A 238 27.06 -4.56 -1.99
N LYS A 239 27.81 -5.67 -2.04
CA LYS A 239 29.26 -5.66 -2.19
C LYS A 239 29.68 -5.02 -3.51
N ALA A 240 29.09 -5.42 -4.64
CA ALA A 240 29.39 -4.86 -5.95
C ALA A 240 29.10 -3.34 -6.04
N ILE A 241 28.00 -2.88 -5.44
CA ILE A 241 27.68 -1.44 -5.37
C ILE A 241 28.70 -0.69 -4.50
N PHE A 242 29.05 -1.25 -3.34
CA PHE A 242 30.02 -0.63 -2.43
C PHE A 242 31.40 -0.51 -3.08
N GLU A 243 31.91 -1.58 -3.71
CA GLU A 243 33.21 -1.57 -4.40
C GLU A 243 33.24 -0.55 -5.55
N ARG A 244 32.14 -0.45 -6.32
CA ARG A 244 32.03 0.54 -7.39
C ARG A 244 31.99 1.98 -6.85
N TRP A 245 31.29 2.19 -5.74
CA TRP A 245 31.27 3.48 -5.04
C TRP A 245 32.65 3.86 -4.51
N GLU A 246 33.31 2.95 -3.80
CA GLU A 246 34.64 3.15 -3.22
C GLU A 246 35.66 3.52 -4.30
N ARG A 247 35.67 2.79 -5.41
CA ARG A 247 36.54 3.09 -6.55
C ARG A 247 36.37 4.54 -7.03
N VAL A 248 35.12 4.95 -7.28
CA VAL A 248 34.81 6.28 -7.80
C VAL A 248 35.14 7.39 -6.79
N VAL A 249 34.90 7.15 -5.50
CA VAL A 249 35.24 8.10 -4.43
C VAL A 249 36.74 8.31 -4.34
N MET A 250 37.52 7.23 -4.44
CA MET A 250 38.98 7.29 -4.34
C MET A 250 39.63 7.87 -5.60
N GLU A 251 39.21 7.44 -6.79
CA GLU A 251 39.74 7.93 -8.08
C GLU A 251 39.50 9.43 -8.28
N ARG A 252 38.29 9.91 -7.97
CA ARG A 252 37.91 11.31 -8.18
C ARG A 252 38.08 12.17 -6.93
N GLN A 253 38.59 11.59 -5.84
CA GLN A 253 38.70 12.23 -4.53
C GLN A 253 37.40 12.93 -4.09
N LEU A 254 36.24 12.31 -4.31
CA LEU A 254 34.92 12.94 -4.07
C LEU A 254 34.71 13.35 -2.61
N TYR A 255 35.45 12.75 -1.68
CA TYR A 255 35.45 13.15 -0.27
C TYR A 255 36.03 14.56 -0.06
N LYS A 256 36.84 15.10 -0.98
CA LYS A 256 37.40 16.47 -0.94
C LYS A 256 36.52 17.53 -1.61
N GLN A 257 35.45 17.12 -2.28
CA GLN A 257 34.62 18.04 -3.05
C GLN A 257 34.06 19.18 -2.17
N GLU A 258 34.20 20.42 -2.65
CA GLU A 258 33.68 21.61 -1.98
C GLU A 258 32.14 21.54 -1.86
N GLY A 259 31.61 21.84 -0.68
CA GLY A 259 30.19 21.65 -0.34
C GLY A 259 29.78 20.21 -0.02
N GLY A 260 30.68 19.23 -0.21
CA GLY A 260 30.43 17.81 0.04
C GLY A 260 29.58 17.15 -1.04
N ILE A 261 29.79 15.85 -1.24
CA ILE A 261 28.95 15.04 -2.13
C ILE A 261 27.70 14.56 -1.39
N THR A 262 26.53 14.69 -2.02
CA THR A 262 25.27 14.15 -1.50
C THR A 262 24.99 12.75 -2.04
N LEU A 263 24.15 12.00 -1.33
CA LEU A 263 23.73 10.67 -1.77
C LEU A 263 22.98 10.69 -3.12
N ASP A 264 22.25 11.77 -3.42
CA ASP A 264 21.59 11.96 -4.73
C ASP A 264 22.63 12.13 -5.86
N GLN A 265 23.66 12.95 -5.62
CA GLN A 265 24.77 13.11 -6.56
C GLN A 265 25.52 11.79 -6.78
N ALA A 266 25.79 11.03 -5.72
CA ALA A 266 26.37 9.69 -5.83
C ALA A 266 25.51 8.76 -6.70
N GLY A 267 24.19 8.84 -6.56
CA GLY A 267 23.24 8.09 -7.38
C GLY A 267 23.33 8.41 -8.87
N ARG A 268 23.49 9.70 -9.20
CA ARG A 268 23.68 10.15 -10.59
C ARG A 268 25.02 9.68 -11.17
N ILE A 269 26.10 9.73 -10.38
CA ILE A 269 27.43 9.32 -10.83
C ILE A 269 27.48 7.81 -11.13
N LEU A 270 26.88 6.99 -10.27
CA LEU A 270 26.88 5.53 -10.44
C LEU A 270 25.77 5.01 -11.36
N VAL A 271 24.78 5.86 -11.68
CA VAL A 271 23.52 5.46 -12.34
C VAL A 271 22.81 4.38 -11.52
N ILE A 272 22.77 4.58 -10.20
CA ILE A 272 22.15 3.68 -9.22
C ILE A 272 21.26 4.51 -8.29
N PRO A 273 20.04 4.07 -7.94
CA PRO A 273 19.21 4.76 -6.95
C PRO A 273 19.96 5.04 -5.65
N ALA A 274 19.94 6.30 -5.18
CA ALA A 274 20.58 6.76 -3.93
C ALA A 274 20.35 5.82 -2.74
N ARG A 275 19.13 5.30 -2.61
CA ARG A 275 18.75 4.33 -1.57
C ARG A 275 19.56 3.04 -1.61
N GLN A 276 19.84 2.49 -2.79
CA GLN A 276 20.64 1.27 -2.93
C GLN A 276 22.10 1.50 -2.53
N ILE A 277 22.65 2.68 -2.83
CA ILE A 277 24.00 3.07 -2.41
C ILE A 277 24.05 3.16 -0.88
N SER A 278 23.08 3.82 -0.25
CA SER A 278 23.01 3.92 1.22
C SER A 278 22.86 2.55 1.88
N GLN A 279 22.03 1.67 1.33
CA GLN A 279 21.88 0.29 1.82
C GLN A 279 23.16 -0.52 1.66
N ALA A 280 23.86 -0.40 0.53
CA ALA A 280 25.13 -1.08 0.29
C ALA A 280 26.21 -0.63 1.28
N ILE A 281 26.37 0.69 1.49
CA ILE A 281 27.34 1.23 2.45
C ILE A 281 27.00 0.79 3.87
N ASN A 282 25.76 0.96 4.33
CA ASN A 282 25.40 0.54 5.68
C ASN A 282 25.65 -0.96 5.91
N ARG A 283 25.43 -1.79 4.89
CA ARG A 283 25.59 -3.25 5.01
C ARG A 283 27.05 -3.69 4.97
N ILE A 284 27.85 -3.15 4.05
CA ILE A 284 29.25 -3.58 3.83
C ILE A 284 30.23 -2.82 4.72
N TYR A 285 30.03 -1.51 4.88
CA TYR A 285 30.89 -0.65 5.68
C TYR A 285 30.47 -0.60 7.17
N GLY A 286 29.18 -0.82 7.46
CA GLY A 286 28.66 -0.74 8.83
C GLY A 286 28.40 0.68 9.34
N GLY A 287 28.34 1.67 8.44
CA GLY A 287 28.12 3.07 8.79
C GLY A 287 27.31 3.82 7.74
N SER A 288 26.93 5.07 8.05
CA SER A 288 26.18 5.91 7.11
C SER A 288 27.06 6.40 5.95
N PHE A 289 26.44 6.84 4.85
CA PHE A 289 27.12 7.44 3.70
C PHE A 289 28.06 8.60 4.10
N SER A 290 27.59 9.51 4.95
CA SER A 290 28.39 10.65 5.42
C SER A 290 29.54 10.23 6.33
N GLN A 291 29.34 9.19 7.14
CA GLN A 291 30.38 8.65 8.00
C GLN A 291 31.51 8.05 7.17
N TYR A 292 31.18 7.22 6.17
CA TYR A 292 32.17 6.66 5.24
C TYR A 292 33.03 7.75 4.58
N LEU A 293 32.42 8.84 4.12
CA LEU A 293 33.15 9.96 3.51
C LEU A 293 34.05 10.67 4.54
N ASN A 294 33.56 10.90 5.75
CA ASN A 294 34.36 11.51 6.82
C ASN A 294 35.55 10.62 7.20
N ASP A 295 35.38 9.30 7.23
CA ASP A 295 36.47 8.36 7.47
C ASP A 295 37.54 8.44 6.36
N CYS A 296 37.13 8.61 5.09
CA CYS A 296 38.07 8.86 3.99
C CYS A 296 38.83 10.19 4.18
N ARG A 297 38.14 11.25 4.60
CA ARG A 297 38.77 12.55 4.90
C ARG A 297 39.76 12.46 6.05
N VAL A 298 39.44 11.73 7.12
CA VAL A 298 40.36 11.53 8.25
C VAL A 298 41.60 10.76 7.82
N LYS A 299 41.46 9.70 7.01
CA LYS A 299 42.61 8.98 6.45
C LYS A 299 43.52 9.88 5.62
N ALA A 300 42.94 10.76 4.80
CA ALA A 300 43.70 11.76 4.06
C ALA A 300 44.40 12.77 4.99
N ALA A 301 43.73 13.21 6.04
CA ALA A 301 44.30 14.10 7.05
C ALA A 301 45.46 13.46 7.82
N GLN A 302 45.35 12.19 8.21
CA GLN A 302 46.44 11.44 8.86
C GLN A 302 47.69 11.39 7.97
N LYS A 303 47.52 11.16 6.67
CA LYS A 303 48.62 11.16 5.70
C LYS A 303 49.31 12.53 5.61
N LEU A 304 48.52 13.60 5.48
CA LEU A 304 49.05 14.97 5.44
C LEU A 304 49.76 15.37 6.75
N LEU A 305 49.31 14.84 7.89
CA LEU A 305 49.94 15.12 9.19
C LEU A 305 51.35 14.54 9.29
N ILE A 306 51.62 13.45 8.58
CA ILE A 306 52.94 12.79 8.52
C ILE A 306 53.81 13.46 7.45
N GLU A 307 53.25 13.76 6.28
CA GLU A 307 54.01 14.27 5.13
C GLU A 307 54.35 15.77 5.22
N ALA A 308 53.53 16.57 5.90
CA ALA A 308 53.65 18.03 5.92
C ALA A 308 53.69 18.58 7.35
N GLU A 309 54.80 18.33 8.04
CA GLU A 309 55.01 18.65 9.46
C GLU A 309 54.69 20.11 9.83
N GLN A 310 55.09 21.05 8.98
CA GLN A 310 54.93 22.49 9.19
C GLN A 310 53.56 23.02 8.76
N MET A 311 52.69 22.20 8.16
CA MET A 311 51.39 22.66 7.68
C MET A 311 50.45 22.98 8.87
N PRO A 312 49.84 24.17 8.93
CA PRO A 312 48.85 24.48 9.95
C PRO A 312 47.68 23.50 9.90
N ILE A 313 47.20 23.04 11.06
CA ILE A 313 46.08 22.08 11.17
C ILE A 313 44.82 22.59 10.46
N THR A 314 44.59 23.91 10.47
CA THR A 314 43.48 24.57 9.76
C THR A 314 43.58 24.40 8.24
N THR A 315 44.78 24.52 7.68
CA THR A 315 45.02 24.31 6.24
C THR A 315 44.85 22.85 5.89
N LEU A 316 45.41 21.96 6.70
CA LEU A 316 45.32 20.51 6.52
C LEU A 316 43.87 20.00 6.55
N MET A 317 43.06 20.53 7.47
CA MET A 317 41.63 20.25 7.55
C MET A 317 40.92 20.56 6.21
N LEU A 318 41.22 21.73 5.63
CA LEU A 318 40.63 22.17 4.37
C LEU A 318 41.09 21.25 3.22
N GLU A 319 42.39 20.93 3.17
CA GLU A 319 42.98 20.01 2.18
C GLU A 319 42.44 18.57 2.27
N ALA A 320 42.01 18.16 3.47
CA ALA A 320 41.35 16.89 3.71
C ALA A 320 39.85 16.91 3.35
N GLY A 321 39.27 18.07 3.00
CA GLY A 321 37.88 18.21 2.57
C GLY A 321 36.87 18.55 3.68
N PHE A 322 37.34 19.01 4.85
CA PHE A 322 36.45 19.47 5.93
C PHE A 322 36.23 20.98 5.87
N SER A 323 34.98 21.42 5.97
CA SER A 323 34.64 22.85 5.96
C SER A 323 34.69 23.53 7.33
N THR A 324 34.60 22.76 8.43
CA THR A 324 34.55 23.32 9.79
C THR A 324 35.45 22.56 10.77
N LYS A 325 36.11 23.32 11.65
CA LYS A 325 37.02 22.80 12.68
C LYS A 325 36.34 21.86 13.67
N SER A 326 35.10 22.17 14.04
CA SER A 326 34.31 21.35 14.98
C SER A 326 34.06 19.95 14.41
N ASN A 327 33.63 19.87 13.15
CA ASN A 327 33.38 18.57 12.51
C ASN A 327 34.68 17.78 12.31
N PHE A 328 35.75 18.46 11.89
CA PHE A 328 37.06 17.82 11.73
C PHE A 328 37.58 17.22 13.04
N ASN A 329 37.65 18.00 14.11
CA ASN A 329 38.16 17.51 15.40
C ASN A 329 37.33 16.33 15.91
N LYS A 330 36.00 16.42 15.82
CA LYS A 330 35.09 15.36 16.25
C LYS A 330 35.31 14.06 15.48
N GLU A 331 35.35 14.13 14.15
CA GLU A 331 35.51 12.93 13.32
C GLU A 331 36.93 12.37 13.40
N PHE A 332 37.94 13.23 13.49
CA PHE A 332 39.33 12.80 13.66
C PHE A 332 39.49 12.02 14.97
N GLN A 333 39.03 12.58 16.10
CA GLN A 333 39.08 11.91 17.39
C GLN A 333 38.25 10.63 17.42
N ARG A 334 37.09 10.59 16.73
CA ARG A 334 36.29 9.36 16.62
C ARG A 334 37.07 8.23 15.95
N VAL A 335 37.86 8.54 14.92
CA VAL A 335 38.58 7.54 14.12
C VAL A 335 39.91 7.15 14.76
N THR A 336 40.65 8.12 15.31
CA THR A 336 42.03 7.90 15.81
C THR A 336 42.11 7.77 17.33
N GLY A 337 41.07 8.16 18.06
CA GLY A 337 41.03 8.20 19.52
C GLY A 337 41.65 9.46 20.15
N VAL A 338 42.40 10.25 19.39
CA VAL A 338 43.16 11.41 19.87
C VAL A 338 42.89 12.66 19.02
N SER A 339 43.22 13.84 19.53
CA SER A 339 43.08 15.07 18.75
C SER A 339 44.12 15.14 17.61
N PRO A 340 43.86 15.91 16.52
CA PRO A 340 44.82 16.08 15.43
C PRO A 340 46.20 16.59 15.89
N SER A 341 46.22 17.48 16.90
CA SER A 341 47.46 18.03 17.47
C SER A 341 48.25 16.97 18.25
N GLU A 342 47.56 16.17 19.07
CA GLU A 342 48.17 15.05 19.81
C GLU A 342 48.68 13.98 18.85
N TYR A 343 47.91 13.65 17.81
CA TYR A 343 48.32 12.71 16.78
C TYR A 343 49.62 13.16 16.11
N ARG A 344 49.75 14.44 15.76
CA ARG A 344 50.99 15.00 15.20
C ARG A 344 52.16 14.83 16.16
N LYS A 345 51.97 15.19 17.43
CA LYS A 345 53.01 15.08 18.46
C LYS A 345 53.48 13.63 18.63
N GLN A 346 52.56 12.68 18.69
CA GLN A 346 52.88 11.25 18.80
C GLN A 346 53.69 10.72 17.60
N GLN A 347 53.45 11.24 16.40
CA GLN A 347 54.21 10.84 15.21
C GLN A 347 55.58 11.52 15.10
N GLN A 348 55.82 12.61 15.84
CA GLN A 348 57.13 13.27 15.93
C GLN A 348 58.03 12.67 17.04
N GLU A 349 57.42 12.03 18.03
CA GLU A 349 58.11 11.35 19.14
C GLU A 349 58.46 9.88 18.83
N GLN A 350 57.96 9.34 17.70
CA GLN A 350 58.32 8.04 17.12
C GLN A 350 59.37 8.23 16.02
#